data_AF-A0A1F9YM65-F1
#
_entry.id   AF-A0A1F9YM65-F1
#
_cell.length_a   1.000
_cell.length_b   1.000
_cell.length_c   1.000
_cell.angle_alpha   90.00
_cell.angle_beta   90.00
_cell.angle_gamma   90.00
#
_symmetry.space_group_name_H-M   'P 1'
#
loop_
_entity.id
_entity.type
_entity.pdbx_description
1 polymer ?
#
loop_
_entity_poly.entity_id
_entity_poly.type
_entity_poly.pdbx_seq_one_letter_code
_entity_poly.pdbx_strand_id
1 'polypeptide(L)'
;SKVRLVAPYRSHTQIEIAVTDAIGIGIAPPVRESGDIEGSAGAILVGPAGEVAIREGVVVAQRHLHFNPEEAKSLGVASGEIVRVRAGDGKGRSTVFEDVVVRVSANYSLEFHVDTDEANASGIKTGDVVHIA
;
A
#
# COMPACT_ATOMS: atom_id res chain seq x y z
N SER A 1 20.10 -8.37 -1.09
CA SER A 1 18.84 -7.70 -1.45
C SER A 1 17.91 -8.72 -2.11
N LYS A 2 16.60 -8.67 -1.80
CA LYS A 2 15.54 -9.48 -2.44
C LYS A 2 14.26 -8.63 -2.52
N VAL A 3 14.16 -7.78 -3.54
CA VAL A 3 12.92 -7.03 -3.84
C VAL A 3 12.01 -7.91 -4.68
N ARG A 4 10.73 -7.97 -4.35
CA ARG A 4 9.76 -8.84 -5.04
C ARG A 4 9.16 -8.12 -6.24
N LEU A 5 9.08 -8.81 -7.38
CA LEU A 5 8.28 -8.35 -8.52
C LEU A 5 6.82 -8.79 -8.33
N VAL A 6 5.88 -7.86 -8.47
CA VAL A 6 4.45 -8.13 -8.44
C VAL A 6 3.91 -8.11 -9.87
N ALA A 7 3.30 -9.23 -10.29
CA ALA A 7 2.72 -9.42 -11.62
C ALA A 7 1.20 -9.08 -11.62
N PRO A 8 0.57 -8.87 -12.79
CA PRO A 8 1.16 -8.85 -14.14
C PRO A 8 1.95 -7.56 -14.42
N TYR A 9 2.64 -7.52 -15.56
CA TYR A 9 3.24 -6.28 -16.07
C TYR A 9 2.17 -5.21 -16.29
N ARG A 10 2.53 -3.95 -16.03
CA ARG A 10 1.67 -2.77 -16.16
C ARG A 10 2.26 -1.79 -17.18
N SER A 11 1.51 -0.74 -17.50
CA SER A 11 1.91 0.32 -18.44
C SER A 11 3.09 1.18 -17.96
N HIS A 12 3.34 1.20 -16.66
CA HIS A 12 4.44 1.95 -16.03
C HIS A 12 5.14 1.09 -14.96
N THR A 13 6.41 1.41 -14.66
CA THR A 13 7.14 0.85 -13.53
C THR A 13 6.78 1.62 -12.26
N GLN A 14 6.38 0.90 -11.21
CA GLN A 14 6.15 1.46 -9.88
C GLN A 14 6.88 0.61 -8.85
N ILE A 15 7.48 1.26 -7.87
CA ILE A 15 8.21 0.66 -6.77
C ILE A 15 7.60 1.20 -5.48
N GLU A 16 6.97 0.30 -4.73
CA GLU A 16 6.39 0.60 -3.42
C GLU A 16 7.39 0.16 -2.34
N ILE A 17 7.77 1.09 -1.46
CA ILE A 17 8.68 0.81 -0.34
C ILE A 17 8.11 1.35 0.96
N ALA A 18 8.52 0.78 2.08
CA ALA A 18 8.20 1.33 3.38
C ALA A 18 9.04 2.58 3.67
N VAL A 19 8.63 3.40 4.64
CA VAL A 19 9.42 4.58 5.04
C VAL A 19 10.80 4.17 5.57
N THR A 20 10.88 3.07 6.31
CA THR A 20 12.16 2.55 6.81
C THR A 20 13.11 2.13 5.70
N ASP A 21 12.62 1.55 4.60
CA ASP A 21 13.42 1.23 3.42
C ASP A 21 13.97 2.50 2.77
N ALA A 22 13.12 3.54 2.63
CA ALA A 22 13.49 4.83 2.06
C ALA A 22 14.62 5.50 2.86
N ILE A 23 14.51 5.49 4.20
CA ILE A 23 15.56 5.96 5.11
C ILE A 23 16.84 5.16 4.89
N GLY A 24 16.73 3.84 4.80
CA GLY A 24 17.88 2.94 4.61
C GLY A 24 18.69 3.21 3.34
N ILE A 25 18.04 3.66 2.26
CA ILE A 25 18.69 3.97 0.98
C ILE A 25 18.88 5.48 0.73
N GLY A 26 18.47 6.33 1.68
CA GLY A 26 18.70 7.77 1.63
C GLY A 26 17.84 8.55 0.64
N ILE A 27 16.60 8.09 0.38
CA ILE A 27 15.63 8.82 -0.46
C ILE A 27 14.39 9.22 0.35
N ALA A 28 13.63 10.17 -0.17
CA ALA A 28 12.38 10.65 0.44
C ALA A 28 11.23 10.63 -0.60
N PRO A 29 10.71 9.44 -0.94
CA PRO A 29 9.61 9.30 -1.88
C PRO A 29 8.29 9.77 -1.25
N PRO A 30 7.35 10.29 -2.05
CA PRO A 30 6.06 10.72 -1.54
C PRO A 30 5.17 9.53 -1.15
N VAL A 31 4.22 9.75 -0.24
CA VAL A 31 3.11 8.83 0.03
C VAL A 31 2.06 9.00 -1.07
N ARG A 32 1.70 7.92 -1.78
CA ARG A 32 0.78 7.97 -2.94
C ARG A 32 -0.07 6.72 -3.07
N GLU A 33 -1.22 6.85 -3.72
CA GLU A 33 -1.99 5.72 -4.21
C GLU A 33 -1.30 5.02 -5.39
N SER A 34 -1.54 3.73 -5.54
CA SER A 34 -0.98 2.95 -6.66
C SER A 34 -1.51 3.50 -8.00
N GLY A 35 -0.59 3.89 -8.88
CA GLY A 35 -0.86 4.55 -10.16
C GLY A 35 -0.47 6.04 -10.20
N ASP A 36 -0.35 6.69 -9.04
CA ASP A 36 0.01 8.10 -8.94
C ASP A 36 1.52 8.28 -8.73
N ILE A 37 2.26 8.19 -9.83
CA ILE A 37 3.73 8.21 -9.83
C ILE A 37 4.36 9.53 -10.29
N GLU A 38 3.56 10.49 -10.74
CA GLU A 38 4.06 11.72 -11.35
C GLU A 38 4.89 12.54 -10.35
N GLY A 39 6.12 12.88 -10.76
CA GLY A 39 7.04 13.68 -9.94
C GLY A 39 7.56 12.94 -8.70
N SER A 40 7.38 11.62 -8.64
CA SER A 40 7.95 10.78 -7.57
C SER A 40 9.45 10.54 -7.78
N ALA A 41 10.10 9.91 -6.79
CA ALA A 41 11.53 9.62 -6.89
C ALA A 41 11.83 8.55 -7.95
N GLY A 42 13.04 8.62 -8.53
CA GLY A 42 13.57 7.61 -9.45
C GLY A 42 14.35 6.51 -8.72
N ALA A 43 14.76 5.49 -9.47
CA ALA A 43 15.60 4.40 -8.98
C ALA A 43 16.38 3.73 -10.13
N ILE A 44 17.41 2.97 -9.77
CA ILE A 44 18.07 2.02 -10.68
C ILE A 44 17.60 0.62 -10.29
N LEU A 45 16.93 -0.06 -11.21
CA LEU A 45 16.50 -1.44 -11.04
C LEU A 45 17.60 -2.35 -11.59
N VAL A 46 18.15 -3.20 -10.73
CA VAL A 46 19.22 -4.15 -11.10
C VAL A 46 18.65 -5.55 -11.12
N GLY A 47 18.68 -6.19 -12.28
CA GLY A 47 18.26 -7.57 -12.50
C GLY A 47 19.40 -8.45 -13.03
N PRO A 48 19.15 -9.75 -13.24
CA PRO A 48 20.17 -10.68 -13.71
C PRO A 48 20.69 -10.39 -15.13
N ALA A 49 19.93 -9.65 -15.93
CA ALA A 49 20.26 -9.32 -17.32
C ALA A 49 20.79 -7.88 -17.51
N GLY A 50 21.00 -7.13 -16.43
CA GLY A 50 21.46 -5.74 -16.49
C GLY A 50 20.63 -4.82 -15.60
N GLU A 51 20.69 -3.53 -15.88
CA GLU A 51 20.03 -2.48 -15.10
C GLU A 51 19.22 -1.52 -15.96
N VAL A 52 18.21 -0.92 -15.35
CA VAL A 52 17.38 0.13 -15.96
C VAL A 52 17.20 1.26 -14.95
N ALA A 53 17.47 2.48 -15.38
CA ALA A 53 17.20 3.69 -14.59
C ALA A 53 15.80 4.23 -14.94
N ILE A 54 14.99 4.48 -13.90
CA ILE A 54 13.72 5.20 -14.00
C ILE A 54 13.86 6.57 -13.35
N ARG A 55 13.21 7.59 -13.94
CA ARG A 55 13.25 8.98 -13.41
C ARG A 55 12.20 9.22 -12.33
N GLU A 56 11.11 8.47 -12.37
CA GLU A 56 9.99 8.50 -11.43
C GLU A 56 9.44 7.08 -11.30
N GLY A 57 8.71 6.80 -10.22
CA GLY A 57 8.04 5.52 -9.95
C GLY A 57 8.20 5.02 -8.52
N VAL A 58 9.04 5.62 -7.69
CA VAL A 58 9.26 5.20 -6.29
C VAL A 58 8.34 5.98 -5.35
N VAL A 59 7.49 5.26 -4.62
CA VAL A 59 6.50 5.81 -3.70
C VAL A 59 6.47 5.03 -2.38
N VAL A 60 6.02 5.69 -1.31
CA VAL A 60 5.50 4.98 -0.12
C VAL A 60 4.03 4.69 -0.39
N ALA A 61 3.64 3.43 -0.28
CA ALA A 61 2.27 3.02 -0.58
C ALA A 61 1.30 3.63 0.44
N GLN A 62 0.30 4.39 -0.02
CA GLN A 62 -0.77 4.87 0.83
C GLN A 62 -1.70 3.71 1.20
N ARG A 63 -1.97 3.54 2.50
CA ARG A 63 -2.92 2.54 3.00
C ARG A 63 -4.31 2.71 2.40
N HIS A 64 -4.94 1.59 2.07
CA HIS A 64 -6.26 1.58 1.45
C HIS A 64 -7.00 0.27 1.69
N LEU A 65 -8.32 0.30 1.53
CA LEU A 65 -9.17 -0.87 1.49
C LEU A 65 -9.62 -1.13 0.06
N HIS A 66 -9.45 -2.37 -0.38
CA HIS A 66 -10.08 -2.88 -1.59
C HIS A 66 -11.46 -3.43 -1.26
N PHE A 67 -12.42 -3.22 -2.16
CA PHE A 67 -13.75 -3.82 -2.13
C PHE A 67 -14.19 -4.19 -3.54
N ASN A 68 -14.94 -5.28 -3.67
CA ASN A 68 -15.85 -5.42 -4.80
C ASN A 68 -17.14 -4.59 -4.59
N PRO A 69 -17.95 -4.37 -5.65
CA PRO A 69 -19.16 -3.55 -5.54
C PRO A 69 -20.21 -4.07 -4.54
N GLU A 70 -20.32 -5.38 -4.35
CA GLU A 70 -21.28 -5.98 -3.42
C GLU A 70 -20.84 -5.78 -1.96
N GLU A 71 -19.56 -6.01 -1.68
CA GLU A 71 -18.94 -5.77 -0.37
C GLU A 71 -19.08 -4.30 0.03
N ALA A 72 -18.71 -3.37 -0.87
CA ALA A 72 -18.83 -1.94 -0.66
C ALA A 72 -20.28 -1.54 -0.33
N LYS A 73 -21.26 -2.05 -1.09
CA LYS A 73 -22.68 -1.81 -0.86
C LYS A 73 -23.15 -2.36 0.50
N SER A 74 -22.70 -3.56 0.87
CA SER A 74 -23.09 -4.19 2.14
C SER A 74 -22.57 -3.46 3.37
N LEU A 75 -21.42 -2.81 3.24
CA LEU A 75 -20.80 -2.00 4.30
C LEU A 75 -21.13 -0.51 4.19
N GLY A 76 -21.87 -0.11 3.16
CA GLY A 76 -22.34 1.26 2.97
C GLY A 76 -21.23 2.26 2.63
N VAL A 77 -20.13 1.80 2.02
CA VAL A 77 -18.98 2.63 1.64
C VAL A 77 -18.90 2.84 0.13
N ALA A 78 -18.27 3.93 -0.31
CA ALA A 78 -18.09 4.26 -1.72
C ALA A 78 -16.61 4.44 -2.09
N SER A 79 -16.27 4.23 -3.37
CA SER A 79 -14.89 4.47 -3.85
C SER A 79 -14.51 5.94 -3.69
N GLY A 80 -13.29 6.20 -3.21
CA GLY A 80 -12.78 7.52 -2.88
C GLY A 80 -13.19 8.03 -1.50
N GLU A 81 -14.03 7.30 -0.77
CA GLU A 81 -14.35 7.61 0.62
C GLU A 81 -13.11 7.39 1.50
N ILE A 82 -12.98 8.22 2.54
CA ILE A 82 -11.94 8.11 3.54
C ILE A 82 -12.56 7.57 4.82
N VAL A 83 -12.07 6.42 5.29
CA VAL A 83 -12.57 5.75 6.50
C VAL A 83 -11.46 5.60 7.53
N ARG A 84 -11.85 5.18 8.73
CA ARG A 84 -10.92 4.75 9.78
C ARG A 84 -10.94 3.24 9.90
N VAL A 85 -9.78 2.65 10.17
CA VAL A 85 -9.63 1.20 10.37
C VAL A 85 -8.96 0.93 11.70
N ARG A 86 -9.65 0.22 12.58
CA ARG A 86 -9.08 -0.31 13.82
C ARG A 86 -8.40 -1.65 13.55
N ALA A 87 -7.12 -1.73 13.90
CA ALA A 87 -6.29 -2.91 13.76
C ALA A 87 -5.69 -3.35 15.11
N GLY A 88 -5.25 -4.61 15.16
CA GLY A 88 -4.63 -5.24 16.33
C GLY A 88 -5.62 -5.85 17.32
N ASP A 89 -5.15 -6.83 18.10
CA ASP A 89 -5.97 -7.68 18.97
C ASP A 89 -6.12 -7.18 20.42
N GLY A 90 -5.72 -5.93 20.68
CA GLY A 90 -5.79 -5.32 22.01
C GLY A 90 -4.62 -5.65 22.93
N LYS A 91 -3.60 -6.40 22.48
CA LYS A 91 -2.44 -6.78 23.32
C LYS A 91 -1.30 -5.74 23.35
N GLY A 92 -1.65 -4.46 23.27
CA GLY A 92 -0.72 -3.33 23.45
C GLY A 92 -0.25 -2.63 22.18
N ARG A 93 -0.63 -3.11 20.98
CA ARG A 93 -0.32 -2.45 19.70
C ARG A 93 -1.53 -2.01 18.88
N SER A 94 -2.74 -2.12 19.44
CA SER A 94 -3.94 -1.70 18.74
C SER A 94 -3.84 -0.25 18.28
N THR A 95 -4.18 -0.04 17.01
CA THR A 95 -4.02 1.24 16.32
C THR A 95 -5.30 1.53 15.54
N VAL A 96 -5.72 2.78 15.52
CA VAL A 96 -6.74 3.25 14.57
C VAL A 96 -6.00 4.00 13.47
N PHE A 97 -6.05 3.46 12.26
CA PHE A 97 -5.57 4.12 11.06
C PHE A 97 -6.64 5.09 10.58
N GLU A 98 -6.29 6.37 10.48
CA GLU A 98 -7.08 7.38 9.79
C GLU A 98 -6.70 7.44 8.32
N ASP A 99 -7.37 8.27 7.52
CA ASP A 99 -7.00 8.50 6.10
C ASP A 99 -6.92 7.22 5.24
N VAL A 100 -7.76 6.21 5.52
CA VAL A 100 -7.79 4.97 4.75
C VAL A 100 -8.71 5.13 3.55
N VAL A 101 -8.13 5.11 2.35
CA VAL A 101 -8.88 5.27 1.10
C VAL A 101 -9.66 4.01 0.78
N VAL A 102 -10.95 4.14 0.46
CA VAL A 102 -11.79 3.06 -0.07
C VAL A 102 -11.65 3.00 -1.59
N ARG A 103 -11.33 1.82 -2.12
CA ARG A 103 -11.19 1.59 -3.56
C ARG A 103 -12.12 0.45 -3.99
N VAL A 104 -13.07 0.75 -4.88
CA VAL A 104 -14.07 -0.23 -5.33
C VAL A 104 -13.81 -0.63 -6.78
N SER A 105 -13.70 -1.93 -7.04
CA SER A 105 -13.57 -2.48 -8.39
C SER A 105 -14.10 -3.91 -8.46
N ALA A 106 -14.65 -4.32 -9.60
CA ALA A 106 -15.07 -5.71 -9.81
C ALA A 106 -13.90 -6.72 -9.78
N ASN A 107 -12.66 -6.25 -9.89
CA ASN A 107 -11.44 -7.06 -9.83
C ASN A 107 -10.81 -7.13 -8.43
N TYR A 108 -11.47 -6.54 -7.43
CA TYR A 108 -10.99 -6.49 -6.05
C TYR A 108 -11.77 -7.47 -5.17
N SER A 109 -11.20 -7.73 -3.99
CA SER A 109 -11.83 -8.44 -2.88
C SER A 109 -11.59 -7.62 -1.61
N LEU A 110 -12.43 -7.80 -0.60
CA LEU A 110 -12.28 -7.13 0.69
C LEU A 110 -10.91 -7.40 1.32
N GLU A 111 -10.04 -6.40 1.29
CA GLU A 111 -8.67 -6.51 1.81
C GLU A 111 -8.13 -5.16 2.24
N PHE A 112 -7.50 -5.11 3.40
CA PHE A 112 -6.80 -3.93 3.90
C PHE A 112 -5.33 -4.00 3.54
N HIS A 113 -4.87 -3.05 2.72
CA HIS A 113 -3.51 -2.96 2.24
C HIS A 113 -2.76 -1.92 3.07
N VAL A 114 -1.70 -2.36 3.73
CA VAL A 114 -0.76 -1.56 4.51
C VAL A 114 0.66 -2.01 4.22
N ASP A 115 1.64 -1.14 4.43
CA ASP A 115 3.04 -1.52 4.32
C ASP A 115 3.53 -2.29 5.57
N THR A 116 4.80 -2.71 5.55
CA THR A 116 5.40 -3.44 6.66
C THR A 116 5.60 -2.59 7.91
N ASP A 117 5.85 -1.28 7.78
CA ASP A 117 6.02 -0.39 8.93
C ASP A 117 4.68 -0.22 9.66
N GLU A 118 3.59 -0.04 8.92
CA GLU A 118 2.22 0.08 9.44
C GLU A 118 1.74 -1.24 10.08
N ALA A 119 1.98 -2.37 9.42
CA ALA A 119 1.64 -3.68 9.96
C ALA A 119 2.39 -3.97 11.27
N ASN A 120 3.70 -3.70 11.29
CA ASN A 120 4.53 -3.83 12.49
C ASN A 120 4.07 -2.86 13.59
N ALA A 121 3.75 -1.60 13.23
CA ALA A 121 3.26 -0.59 14.16
C ALA A 121 2.01 -1.07 14.91
N SER A 122 1.06 -1.65 14.19
CA SER A 122 -0.24 -2.11 14.69
C SER A 122 -0.27 -3.57 15.18
N GLY A 123 0.82 -4.32 14.98
CA GLY A 123 0.95 -5.70 15.44
C GLY A 123 0.09 -6.71 14.65
N ILE A 124 -0.27 -6.40 13.40
CA ILE A 124 -1.02 -7.28 12.52
C ILE A 124 -0.11 -7.99 11.52
N LYS A 125 -0.57 -9.10 10.97
CA LYS A 125 0.04 -9.84 9.86
C LYS A 125 -1.02 -10.30 8.87
N THR A 126 -0.58 -10.76 7.69
CA THR A 126 -1.49 -11.34 6.69
C THR A 126 -2.42 -12.40 7.30
N GLY A 127 -3.72 -12.27 7.02
CA GLY A 127 -4.77 -13.14 7.54
C GLY A 127 -5.40 -12.67 8.85
N ASP A 128 -4.84 -11.66 9.53
CA ASP A 128 -5.52 -11.03 10.67
C ASP A 128 -6.69 -10.16 10.19
N VAL A 129 -7.72 -10.03 11.02
CA VAL A 129 -8.94 -9.27 10.73
C VAL A 129 -8.83 -7.86 11.34
N VAL A 130 -9.30 -6.87 10.59
CA VAL A 130 -9.43 -5.48 11.02
C VAL A 130 -10.89 -5.01 10.90
N HIS A 131 -11.21 -3.87 11.50
CA HIS A 131 -12.58 -3.35 11.52
C HIS A 131 -12.63 -1.90 11.06
N ILE A 132 -13.61 -1.55 10.23
CA ILE A 132 -13.93 -0.13 9.95
C ILE A 132 -14.50 0.49 11.24
N ALA A 133 -14.02 1.68 11.62
CA ALA A 133 -14.18 2.29 12.94
C ALA A 133 -15.00 3.59 12.98
#